data_AF-A0A919PSH8-F1
#
_entry.id   AF-A0A919PSH8-F1
#
_cell.length_a   1.000
_cell.length_b   1.000
_cell.length_c   1.000
_cell.angle_alpha   90.00
_cell.angle_beta   90.00
_cell.angle_gamma   90.00
#
_symmetry.space_group_name_H-M   'P 1'
#
loop_
_entity.id
_entity.type
_entity.pdbx_description
1 polymer ?
#
loop_
_entity_poly.entity_id
_entity_poly.type
_entity_poly.pdbx_seq_one_letter_code
_entity_poly.pdbx_strand_id
1 'polypeptide(L)'
;MSDTPLERLCEHRGVVVPPAGRLLDLAPVLEIRAVDLLAIAGGEIPAEFMPTVPDLDRPIESLIRYGLRTSEAAAARDFARSLPRTSIRGGPTGLPTLETVTFGAVFRRLLKVRNLSHEGMACATGSSISTVAMAMGNGRLPSPERLELLAAILCIRPDDLEAMAARPAEGPPPSASARKTVPWLWTIGELILAVAPLEVEQFNAVVAFAAEQVSKRREPHWSTP
;
A
#
# COMPACT_ATOMS: atom_id res chain seq x y z
N MET A 1 0.18 13.40 -27.40
CA MET A 1 0.51 13.83 -26.03
C MET A 1 0.77 12.57 -25.24
N SER A 2 1.79 12.54 -24.39
CA SER A 2 2.10 11.37 -23.57
C SER A 2 1.26 11.45 -22.30
N ASP A 3 0.11 10.77 -22.29
CA ASP A 3 -0.79 10.78 -21.13
C ASP A 3 -0.08 10.16 -19.92
N THR A 4 -0.03 10.91 -18.83
CA THR A 4 0.54 10.49 -17.55
C THR A 4 -0.37 9.46 -16.85
N PRO A 5 0.15 8.66 -15.91
CA PRO A 5 -0.67 7.78 -15.08
C PRO A 5 -1.86 8.49 -14.41
N LEU A 6 -1.68 9.72 -13.92
CA LEU A 6 -2.75 10.50 -13.31
C LEU A 6 -3.84 10.87 -14.31
N GLU A 7 -3.48 11.36 -15.50
CA GLU A 7 -4.46 11.73 -16.53
C GLU A 7 -5.33 10.55 -16.92
N ARG A 8 -4.72 9.37 -17.10
CA ARG A 8 -5.46 8.12 -17.40
C ARG A 8 -6.36 7.69 -16.26
N LEU A 9 -5.91 7.81 -15.02
CA LEU A 9 -6.73 7.53 -13.84
C LEU A 9 -7.93 8.48 -13.78
N CYS A 10 -7.71 9.78 -13.99
CA CYS A 10 -8.76 10.77 -14.01
C CYS A 10 -9.78 10.49 -15.14
N GLU A 11 -9.31 10.20 -16.36
CA GLU A 11 -10.16 9.81 -17.48
C GLU A 11 -11.00 8.56 -17.17
N HIS A 12 -10.37 7.49 -16.65
CA HIS A 12 -11.05 6.26 -16.22
C HIS A 12 -12.15 6.53 -15.19
N ARG A 13 -11.92 7.49 -14.29
CA ARG A 13 -12.86 7.87 -13.23
C ARG A 13 -13.88 8.92 -13.66
N GLY A 14 -13.82 9.41 -14.91
CA GLY A 14 -14.69 10.48 -15.41
C GLY A 14 -14.45 11.83 -14.73
N VAL A 15 -13.22 12.07 -14.25
CA VAL A 15 -12.81 13.27 -13.50
C VAL A 15 -11.83 14.07 -14.34
N VAL A 16 -11.91 15.40 -14.28
CA VAL A 16 -10.97 16.29 -14.97
C VAL A 16 -9.79 16.60 -14.05
N VAL A 17 -8.56 16.54 -14.58
CA VAL A 17 -7.36 16.96 -13.85
C VAL A 17 -7.43 18.47 -13.59
N PRO A 18 -7.35 18.93 -12.32
CA PRO A 18 -7.44 20.34 -12.01
C PRO A 18 -6.15 21.08 -12.41
N PRO A 19 -6.19 22.42 -12.48
CA PRO A 19 -4.99 23.22 -12.66
C PRO A 19 -3.93 22.96 -11.57
N ALA A 20 -2.66 23.26 -11.90
CA ALA A 20 -1.55 23.17 -10.96
C ALA A 20 -1.86 23.90 -9.64
N GLY A 21 -1.47 23.31 -8.51
CA GLY A 21 -1.74 23.85 -7.17
C GLY A 21 -3.08 23.40 -6.54
N ARG A 22 -3.96 22.74 -7.30
CA ARG A 22 -5.23 22.19 -6.79
C ARG A 22 -5.30 20.67 -6.85
N LEU A 23 -4.16 20.02 -7.05
CA LEU A 23 -4.08 18.56 -7.19
C LEU A 23 -4.76 17.86 -6.01
N LEU A 24 -4.46 18.26 -4.77
CA LEU A 24 -4.99 17.61 -3.56
C LEU A 24 -6.51 17.66 -3.42
N ASP A 25 -7.20 18.56 -4.13
CA ASP A 25 -8.67 18.60 -4.18
C ASP A 25 -9.23 17.32 -4.85
N LEU A 26 -8.44 16.60 -5.65
CA LEU A 26 -8.82 15.32 -6.26
C LEU A 26 -8.81 14.15 -5.30
N ALA A 27 -8.05 14.20 -4.20
CA ALA A 27 -7.92 13.07 -3.28
C ALA A 27 -9.29 12.53 -2.79
N PRO A 28 -10.21 13.37 -2.27
CA PRO A 28 -11.54 12.90 -1.87
C PRO A 28 -12.40 12.45 -3.04
N VAL A 29 -12.26 13.07 -4.23
CA VAL A 29 -13.05 12.73 -5.43
C VAL A 29 -12.68 11.35 -5.98
N LEU A 30 -11.39 11.05 -6.00
CA LEU A 30 -10.84 9.78 -6.45
C LEU A 30 -10.86 8.71 -5.34
N GLU A 31 -11.25 9.08 -4.11
CA GLU A 31 -11.20 8.22 -2.92
C GLU A 31 -9.79 7.64 -2.64
N ILE A 32 -8.74 8.43 -2.92
CA ILE A 32 -7.34 8.05 -2.69
C ILE A 32 -6.70 8.97 -1.65
N ARG A 33 -5.67 8.48 -0.96
CA ARG A 33 -4.93 9.30 0.00
C ARG A 33 -4.18 10.42 -0.72
N ALA A 34 -4.04 11.58 -0.07
CA ALA A 34 -3.26 12.71 -0.58
C ALA A 34 -1.84 12.30 -1.01
N VAL A 35 -1.13 11.51 -0.19
CA VAL A 35 0.21 11.02 -0.53
C VAL A 35 0.23 10.10 -1.76
N ASP A 36 -0.81 9.28 -1.94
CA ASP A 36 -0.90 8.35 -3.07
C ASP A 36 -1.18 9.13 -4.35
N LEU A 37 -2.06 10.12 -4.28
CA LEU A 37 -2.29 11.06 -5.37
C LEU A 37 -1.01 11.79 -5.78
N LEU A 38 -0.21 12.29 -4.82
CA LEU A 38 1.10 12.92 -5.12
C LEU A 38 2.08 11.92 -5.75
N ALA A 39 2.10 10.68 -5.26
CA ALA A 39 2.91 9.60 -5.83
C ALA A 39 2.50 9.28 -7.29
N ILE A 40 1.20 9.23 -7.57
CA ILE A 40 0.62 8.95 -8.89
C ILE A 40 0.86 10.11 -9.87
N ALA A 41 0.71 11.35 -9.39
CA ALA A 41 1.00 12.55 -10.16
C ALA A 41 2.50 12.72 -10.49
N GLY A 42 3.38 11.98 -9.81
CA GLY A 42 4.82 12.15 -9.91
C GLY A 42 5.33 13.46 -9.32
N GLY A 43 4.50 14.21 -8.59
CA GLY A 43 4.87 15.47 -7.95
C GLY A 43 5.80 15.30 -6.75
N GLU A 44 6.23 16.40 -6.15
CA GLU A 44 6.94 16.36 -4.87
C GLU A 44 6.03 15.76 -3.78
N ILE A 45 6.60 14.87 -2.95
CA ILE A 45 5.92 14.32 -1.77
C ILE A 45 6.58 14.93 -0.55
N PRO A 46 5.89 15.84 0.17
CA PRO A 46 6.39 16.45 1.38
C PRO A 46 6.77 15.42 2.46
N ALA A 47 7.72 15.79 3.32
CA ALA A 47 8.27 14.92 4.36
C ALA A 47 7.20 14.43 5.36
N GLU A 48 6.16 15.24 5.63
CA GLU A 48 5.05 14.89 6.52
C GLU A 48 4.18 13.73 6.01
N PHE A 49 4.30 13.39 4.72
CA PHE A 49 3.62 12.24 4.14
C PHE A 49 4.50 10.99 4.08
N MET A 50 5.79 11.12 4.37
CA MET A 50 6.71 10.00 4.39
C MET A 50 6.60 9.22 5.70
N PRO A 51 6.88 7.91 5.69
CA PRO A 51 6.95 7.16 6.93
C PRO A 51 7.98 7.76 7.90
N THR A 52 7.65 7.82 9.19
CA THR A 52 8.48 8.51 10.20
C THR A 52 9.88 7.91 10.33
N VAL A 53 9.98 6.59 10.22
CA VAL A 53 11.24 5.84 10.29
C VAL A 53 11.56 5.33 8.88
N PRO A 54 12.55 5.90 8.16
CA PRO A 54 13.04 5.27 6.94
C PRO A 54 13.63 3.90 7.34
N ASP A 55 13.40 2.85 6.54
CA ASP A 55 13.91 1.48 6.76
C ASP A 55 13.08 0.57 7.69
N LEU A 56 11.78 0.83 7.86
CA LEU A 56 10.87 -0.18 8.44
C LEU A 56 10.45 -1.28 7.46
N ASP A 57 11.07 -1.41 6.29
CA ASP A 57 10.67 -2.39 5.28
C ASP A 57 10.78 -3.85 5.75
N ARG A 58 11.89 -4.23 6.40
CA ARG A 58 12.06 -5.55 7.02
C ARG A 58 11.11 -5.80 8.21
N PRO A 59 10.93 -4.84 9.14
CA PRO A 59 9.90 -4.96 10.17
C PRO A 59 8.48 -5.10 9.61
N ILE A 60 8.12 -4.37 8.55
CA ILE A 60 6.83 -4.49 7.87
C ILE A 60 6.67 -5.87 7.23
N GLU A 61 7.71 -6.37 6.55
CA GLU A 61 7.70 -7.73 6.01
C GLU A 61 7.51 -8.77 7.13
N SER A 62 8.15 -8.58 8.28
CA SER A 62 7.98 -9.45 9.44
C SER A 62 6.53 -9.40 9.96
N LEU A 63 5.93 -8.21 10.01
CA LEU A 63 4.52 -8.01 10.36
C LEU A 63 3.58 -8.80 9.44
N ILE A 64 3.84 -8.75 8.13
CA ILE A 64 3.10 -9.53 7.11
C ILE A 64 3.27 -11.04 7.35
N ARG A 65 4.51 -11.50 7.62
CA ARG A 65 4.84 -12.93 7.84
C ARG A 65 4.21 -13.54 9.09
N TYR A 66 3.77 -12.74 10.07
CA TYR A 66 3.02 -13.28 11.22
C TYR A 66 1.71 -13.98 10.80
N GLY A 67 1.19 -13.71 9.59
CA GLY A 67 0.00 -14.36 9.09
C GLY A 67 -1.24 -14.01 9.92
N LEU A 68 -1.38 -12.72 10.24
CA LEU A 68 -2.54 -12.19 10.95
C LEU A 68 -3.82 -12.52 10.18
N ARG A 69 -4.84 -13.03 10.85
CA ARG A 69 -6.20 -13.12 10.29
C ARG A 69 -6.75 -11.71 10.08
N THR A 70 -7.77 -11.56 9.24
CA THR A 70 -8.39 -10.26 8.97
C THR A 70 -8.81 -9.52 10.24
N SER A 71 -9.40 -10.20 11.22
CA SER A 71 -9.79 -9.60 12.51
C SER A 71 -8.59 -9.16 13.36
N GLU A 72 -7.50 -9.94 13.35
CA GLU A 72 -6.27 -9.64 14.08
C GLU A 72 -5.54 -8.44 13.45
N ALA A 73 -5.49 -8.40 12.11
CA ALA A 73 -4.95 -7.26 11.36
C ALA A 73 -5.78 -5.98 11.57
N ALA A 74 -7.11 -6.09 11.60
CA ALA A 74 -7.99 -4.97 11.91
C ALA A 74 -7.78 -4.47 13.34
N ALA A 75 -7.67 -5.37 14.33
CA ALA A 75 -7.39 -4.99 15.71
C ALA A 75 -6.02 -4.30 15.85
N ALA A 76 -4.98 -4.82 15.19
CA ALA A 76 -3.66 -4.21 15.17
C ALA A 76 -3.68 -2.83 14.49
N ARG A 77 -4.46 -2.67 13.42
CA ARG A 77 -4.66 -1.38 12.73
C ARG A 77 -5.31 -0.36 13.65
N ASP A 78 -6.35 -0.78 14.37
CA ASP A 78 -7.08 0.10 15.28
C ASP A 78 -6.23 0.47 16.50
N PHE A 79 -5.42 -0.46 17.00
CA PHE A 79 -4.40 -0.18 18.00
C PHE A 79 -3.34 0.80 17.49
N ALA A 80 -2.80 0.59 16.28
CA ALA A 80 -1.85 1.53 15.66
C ALA A 80 -2.43 2.95 15.54
N ARG A 81 -3.72 3.07 15.23
CA ARG A 81 -4.43 4.35 15.13
C ARG A 81 -4.69 5.02 16.49
N SER A 82 -4.71 4.27 17.59
CA SER A 82 -4.95 4.81 18.93
C SER A 82 -3.68 5.35 19.60
N LEU A 83 -2.50 4.98 19.08
CA LEU A 83 -1.22 5.50 19.58
C LEU A 83 -1.08 7.01 19.28
N PRO A 84 -0.52 7.79 20.22
CA PRO A 84 -0.36 9.23 20.05
C PRO A 84 0.58 9.52 18.88
N ARG A 85 0.16 10.37 17.94
CA ARG A 85 1.04 10.75 16.82
C ARG A 85 2.00 11.83 17.28
N THR A 86 3.30 11.54 17.25
CA THR A 86 4.31 12.56 17.52
C THR A 86 4.37 13.54 16.34
N SER A 87 4.34 14.85 16.61
CA SER A 87 4.59 15.85 15.58
C SER A 87 6.02 15.67 15.06
N ILE A 88 6.16 15.34 13.78
CA ILE A 88 7.45 15.03 13.13
C ILE A 88 8.45 16.17 13.38
N ARG A 89 9.42 15.97 14.28
CA ARG A 89 10.57 16.87 14.48
C ARG A 89 11.81 16.21 13.90
N GLY A 90 11.92 16.21 12.56
CA GLY A 90 13.10 15.68 11.85
C GLY A 90 12.88 14.38 11.07
N GLY A 91 11.71 14.22 10.45
CA GLY A 91 11.40 13.08 9.59
C GLY A 91 12.28 13.00 8.32
N PRO A 92 12.18 11.90 7.56
CA PRO A 92 12.97 11.71 6.35
C PRO A 92 12.72 12.84 5.34
N THR A 93 13.70 13.05 4.46
CA THR A 93 13.53 13.94 3.32
C THR A 93 12.36 13.44 2.48
N GLY A 94 11.48 14.36 2.05
CA GLY A 94 10.41 14.06 1.12
C GLY A 94 10.93 13.43 -0.19
N LEU A 95 10.03 12.98 -1.05
CA LEU A 95 10.43 12.51 -2.38
C LEU A 95 10.39 13.69 -3.37
N PRO A 96 11.46 13.92 -4.16
CA PRO A 96 11.48 14.99 -5.15
C PRO A 96 10.43 14.74 -6.25
N THR A 97 10.22 15.64 -7.20
CA THR A 97 9.40 15.39 -8.41
C THR A 97 10.05 14.32 -9.31
N LEU A 98 9.25 13.51 -10.02
CA LEU A 98 9.77 12.58 -11.03
C LEU A 98 10.18 13.34 -12.30
N GLU A 99 11.36 13.03 -12.84
CA GLU A 99 11.76 13.49 -14.19
C GLU A 99 10.91 12.83 -15.28
N THR A 100 10.49 11.59 -15.08
CA THR A 100 9.59 10.86 -16.00
C THR A 100 8.54 10.09 -15.21
N VAL A 101 7.27 10.42 -15.43
CA VAL A 101 6.13 9.81 -14.74
C VAL A 101 5.67 8.55 -15.48
N THR A 102 6.28 7.41 -15.16
CA THR A 102 5.87 6.09 -15.66
C THR A 102 5.10 5.32 -14.60
N PHE A 103 4.30 4.32 -15.00
CA PHE A 103 3.63 3.42 -14.06
C PHE A 103 4.62 2.75 -13.10
N GLY A 104 5.77 2.27 -13.59
CA GLY A 104 6.78 1.64 -12.74
C GLY A 104 7.38 2.59 -11.70
N ALA A 105 7.59 3.87 -12.07
CA ALA A 105 8.04 4.90 -11.14
C ALA A 105 6.97 5.25 -10.09
N VAL A 106 5.70 5.36 -10.51
CA VAL A 106 4.54 5.55 -9.61
C VAL A 106 4.42 4.37 -8.64
N PHE A 107 4.46 3.14 -9.14
CA PHE A 107 4.36 1.92 -8.32
C PHE A 107 5.49 1.87 -7.28
N ARG A 108 6.72 2.21 -7.67
CA ARG A 108 7.85 2.31 -6.73
C ARG A 108 7.64 3.39 -5.66
N ARG A 109 7.02 4.52 -6.00
CA ARG A 109 6.69 5.55 -5.00
C ARG A 109 5.60 5.11 -4.04
N LEU A 110 4.56 4.46 -4.55
CA LEU A 110 3.48 3.89 -3.73
C LEU A 110 4.03 2.88 -2.70
N LEU A 111 5.02 2.07 -3.09
CA LEU A 111 5.78 1.21 -2.18
C LEU A 111 6.55 2.02 -1.12
N LYS A 112 7.31 3.04 -1.53
CA LYS A 112 8.12 3.88 -0.63
C LYS A 112 7.29 4.60 0.43
N VAL A 113 6.15 5.21 0.06
CA VAL A 113 5.29 5.94 1.01
C VAL A 113 4.57 5.02 2.01
N ARG A 114 4.74 3.70 1.86
CA ARG A 114 4.24 2.63 2.74
C ARG A 114 5.36 1.94 3.52
N ASN A 115 6.63 2.33 3.37
CA ASN A 115 7.78 1.55 3.84
C ASN A 115 7.71 0.08 3.40
N LEU A 116 7.19 -0.19 2.19
CA LEU A 116 7.05 -1.54 1.68
C LEU A 116 8.16 -1.81 0.66
N SER A 117 9.02 -2.81 0.92
CA SER A 117 9.97 -3.29 -0.08
C SER A 117 9.26 -4.08 -1.17
N HIS A 118 9.91 -4.25 -2.32
CA HIS A 118 9.37 -5.12 -3.38
C HIS A 118 9.35 -6.60 -2.96
N GLU A 119 10.26 -7.00 -2.05
CA GLU A 119 10.29 -8.32 -1.41
C GLU A 119 9.11 -8.49 -0.46
N GLY A 120 8.82 -7.49 0.37
CA GLY A 120 7.65 -7.46 1.25
C GLY A 120 6.34 -7.50 0.46
N MET A 121 6.26 -6.79 -0.67
CA MET A 121 5.15 -6.85 -1.62
C MET A 121 4.97 -8.27 -2.21
N ALA A 122 6.07 -8.90 -2.63
CA ALA A 122 6.06 -10.27 -3.15
C ALA A 122 5.60 -11.26 -2.07
N CYS A 123 6.12 -11.12 -0.84
CA CYS A 123 5.76 -11.93 0.31
C CYS A 123 4.27 -11.79 0.66
N ALA A 124 3.75 -10.57 0.76
CA ALA A 124 2.34 -10.32 1.09
C ALA A 124 1.40 -10.96 0.08
N THR A 125 1.69 -10.79 -1.20
CA THR A 125 0.81 -11.24 -2.28
C THR A 125 1.05 -12.69 -2.73
N GLY A 126 2.02 -13.38 -2.13
CA GLY A 126 2.47 -14.70 -2.60
C GLY A 126 2.93 -14.69 -4.06
N SER A 127 3.44 -13.55 -4.55
CA SER A 127 3.95 -13.38 -5.91
C SER A 127 5.44 -13.68 -5.95
N SER A 128 5.98 -13.97 -7.13
CA SER A 128 7.44 -13.99 -7.28
C SER A 128 8.01 -12.58 -7.18
N ILE A 129 9.23 -12.45 -6.64
CA ILE A 129 9.99 -11.19 -6.64
C ILE A 129 10.11 -10.64 -8.07
N SER A 130 10.34 -11.52 -9.06
CA SER A 130 10.41 -11.14 -10.47
C SER A 130 9.12 -10.52 -11.01
N THR A 131 7.95 -10.98 -10.55
CA THR A 131 6.65 -10.41 -10.95
C THR A 131 6.53 -8.96 -10.49
N VAL A 132 6.88 -8.70 -9.23
CA VAL A 132 6.86 -7.33 -8.67
C VAL A 132 7.92 -6.45 -9.35
N ALA A 133 9.12 -6.99 -9.58
CA ALA A 133 10.19 -6.28 -10.28
C ALA A 133 9.81 -5.92 -11.72
N MET A 134 9.10 -6.79 -12.45
CA MET A 134 8.61 -6.49 -13.80
C MET A 134 7.59 -5.34 -13.82
N ALA A 135 6.66 -5.33 -12.84
CA ALA A 135 5.70 -4.23 -12.68
C ALA A 135 6.43 -2.90 -12.42
N MET A 136 7.47 -2.92 -11.58
CA MET A 136 8.29 -1.75 -11.26
C MET A 136 9.22 -1.28 -12.39
N GLY A 137 9.81 -2.21 -13.15
CA GLY A 137 10.87 -1.90 -14.12
C GLY A 137 10.34 -1.53 -15.49
N ASN A 138 9.44 -2.36 -16.05
CA ASN A 138 9.01 -2.26 -17.44
C ASN A 138 7.54 -1.83 -17.56
N GLY A 139 6.89 -1.57 -16.42
CA GLY A 139 5.46 -1.24 -16.35
C GLY A 139 4.55 -2.35 -16.88
N ARG A 140 5.06 -3.58 -17.00
CA ARG A 140 4.26 -4.73 -17.44
C ARG A 140 3.36 -5.13 -16.29
N LEU A 141 2.05 -5.03 -16.50
CA LEU A 141 1.10 -5.54 -15.54
C LEU A 141 1.24 -7.06 -15.41
N PRO A 142 1.15 -7.61 -14.19
CA PRO A 142 1.06 -9.05 -14.02
C PRO A 142 -0.34 -9.54 -14.45
N SER A 143 -0.63 -10.84 -14.28
CA SER A 143 -1.97 -11.37 -14.57
C SER A 143 -3.04 -10.65 -13.74
N PRO A 144 -4.32 -10.64 -14.18
CA PRO A 144 -5.41 -9.99 -13.46
C PRO A 144 -5.48 -10.39 -11.98
N GLU A 145 -5.30 -11.68 -11.69
CA GLU A 145 -5.25 -12.19 -10.32
C GLU A 145 -4.17 -11.53 -9.49
N ARG A 146 -2.94 -11.44 -10.02
CA ARG A 146 -1.82 -10.84 -9.30
C ARG A 146 -2.01 -9.34 -9.17
N LEU A 147 -2.58 -8.69 -10.17
CA LEU A 147 -2.88 -7.28 -10.11
C LEU A 147 -3.88 -6.96 -8.99
N GLU A 148 -4.94 -7.74 -8.81
CA GLU A 148 -5.88 -7.58 -7.69
C GLU A 148 -5.18 -7.69 -6.33
N LEU A 149 -4.28 -8.65 -6.17
CA LEU A 149 -3.55 -8.82 -4.91
C LEU A 149 -2.58 -7.66 -4.64
N LEU A 150 -1.86 -7.18 -5.67
CA LEU A 150 -0.98 -6.00 -5.57
C LEU A 150 -1.79 -4.72 -5.29
N ALA A 151 -2.95 -4.56 -5.92
CA ALA A 151 -3.83 -3.42 -5.70
C ALA A 151 -4.36 -3.41 -4.26
N ALA A 152 -4.79 -4.58 -3.76
CA ALA A 152 -5.34 -4.73 -2.42
C ALA A 152 -4.35 -4.31 -1.32
N ILE A 153 -3.10 -4.78 -1.38
CA ILE A 153 -2.07 -4.41 -0.40
C ILE A 153 -1.65 -2.92 -0.51
N LEU A 154 -1.80 -2.31 -1.69
CA LEU A 154 -1.64 -0.86 -1.86
C LEU A 154 -2.88 -0.06 -1.40
N CYS A 155 -4.00 -0.72 -1.08
CA CYS A 155 -5.29 -0.06 -0.85
C CYS A 155 -5.70 0.84 -2.04
N ILE A 156 -5.48 0.38 -3.26
CA ILE A 156 -5.89 1.02 -4.52
C ILE A 156 -6.80 0.05 -5.26
N ARG A 157 -7.77 0.56 -6.03
CA ARG A 157 -8.64 -0.30 -6.82
C ARG A 157 -7.85 -0.93 -7.99
N PRO A 158 -8.08 -2.21 -8.34
CA PRO A 158 -7.33 -2.86 -9.39
C PRO A 158 -7.51 -2.19 -10.77
N ASP A 159 -8.72 -1.72 -11.07
CA ASP A 159 -9.03 -0.97 -12.29
C ASP A 159 -8.31 0.38 -12.37
N ASP A 160 -8.09 1.05 -11.22
CA ASP A 160 -7.26 2.25 -11.15
C ASP A 160 -5.80 1.94 -11.53
N LEU A 161 -5.25 0.78 -11.10
CA LEU A 161 -3.90 0.36 -11.50
C LEU A 161 -3.83 0.04 -13.01
N GLU A 162 -4.86 -0.61 -13.57
CA GLU A 162 -4.93 -0.88 -15.02
C GLU A 162 -4.97 0.40 -15.84
N ALA A 163 -5.83 1.35 -15.44
CA ALA A 163 -5.95 2.66 -16.07
C ALA A 163 -4.59 3.40 -16.08
N MET A 164 -3.92 3.46 -14.93
CA MET A 164 -2.59 4.09 -14.81
C MET A 164 -1.55 3.45 -15.74
N ALA A 165 -1.62 2.14 -15.97
CA ALA A 165 -0.68 1.42 -16.84
C ALA A 165 -0.99 1.58 -18.35
N ALA A 166 -2.14 2.15 -18.73
CA ALA A 166 -2.66 2.25 -20.11
C ALA A 166 -2.72 0.90 -20.84
N ARG A 167 -2.91 -0.20 -20.12
CA ARG A 167 -3.07 -1.53 -20.69
C ARG A 167 -3.86 -2.40 -19.73
N PRO A 168 -4.71 -3.31 -20.22
CA PRO A 168 -5.35 -4.29 -19.37
C PRO A 168 -4.34 -5.34 -18.89
N ALA A 169 -4.60 -5.97 -17.74
CA ALA A 169 -3.90 -7.19 -17.38
C ALA A 169 -4.35 -8.35 -18.30
N GLU A 170 -3.40 -9.04 -18.92
CA GLU A 170 -3.71 -10.18 -19.80
C GLU A 170 -3.82 -11.48 -18.99
N GLY A 171 -4.88 -12.25 -19.24
CA GLY A 171 -5.04 -13.58 -18.65
C GLY A 171 -6.49 -13.92 -18.29
N PRO A 172 -6.70 -15.09 -17.65
CA PRO A 172 -8.02 -15.44 -17.15
C PRO A 172 -8.45 -14.51 -16.01
N PRO A 173 -9.76 -14.40 -15.76
CA PRO A 173 -10.26 -13.66 -14.61
C PRO A 173 -9.72 -14.25 -13.29
N PRO A 174 -9.60 -13.43 -12.24
CA PRO A 174 -9.09 -13.86 -10.94
C PRO A 174 -9.88 -15.03 -10.35
N SER A 175 -9.16 -16.03 -9.83
CA SER A 175 -9.77 -17.21 -9.21
C SER A 175 -10.60 -16.84 -7.98
N ALA A 176 -11.58 -17.69 -7.63
CA ALA A 176 -12.38 -17.50 -6.41
C ALA A 176 -11.53 -17.49 -5.13
N SER A 177 -10.37 -18.17 -5.14
CA SER A 177 -9.42 -18.16 -4.03
C SER A 177 -8.80 -16.77 -3.87
N ALA A 178 -8.28 -16.19 -4.95
CA ALA A 178 -7.69 -14.85 -4.92
C ALA A 178 -8.69 -13.78 -4.47
N ARG A 179 -9.94 -13.84 -4.95
CA ARG A 179 -11.01 -12.92 -4.52
C ARG A 179 -11.30 -13.01 -3.02
N LYS A 180 -11.14 -14.19 -2.40
CA LYS A 180 -11.26 -14.36 -0.95
C LYS A 180 -10.06 -13.79 -0.18
N THR A 181 -8.90 -13.71 -0.82
CA THR A 181 -7.67 -13.14 -0.25
C THR A 181 -7.65 -11.61 -0.29
N VAL A 182 -8.31 -10.98 -1.28
CA VAL A 182 -8.33 -9.52 -1.46
C VAL A 182 -8.78 -8.75 -0.20
N PRO A 183 -9.90 -9.08 0.48
CA PRO A 183 -10.30 -8.35 1.69
C PRO A 183 -9.26 -8.43 2.82
N TRP A 184 -8.59 -9.58 2.96
CA TRP A 184 -7.52 -9.74 3.94
C TRP A 184 -6.30 -8.87 3.60
N LEU A 185 -5.84 -8.90 2.34
CA LEU A 185 -4.73 -8.06 1.90
C LEU A 185 -5.04 -6.57 2.01
N TRP A 186 -6.29 -6.17 1.75
CA TRP A 186 -6.73 -4.79 1.96
C TRP A 186 -6.54 -4.37 3.42
N THR A 187 -6.99 -5.19 4.38
CA THR A 187 -6.79 -4.91 5.81
C THR A 187 -5.32 -4.85 6.21
N ILE A 188 -4.47 -5.70 5.62
CA ILE A 188 -3.01 -5.62 5.82
C ILE A 188 -2.45 -4.31 5.25
N GLY A 189 -2.89 -3.90 4.06
CA GLY A 189 -2.53 -2.62 3.47
C GLY A 189 -2.92 -1.45 4.38
N GLU A 190 -4.12 -1.47 4.95
CA GLU A 190 -4.57 -0.44 5.90
C GLU A 190 -3.76 -0.43 7.20
N LEU A 191 -3.32 -1.60 7.68
CA LEU A 191 -2.40 -1.71 8.81
C LEU A 191 -1.04 -1.08 8.47
N ILE A 192 -0.46 -1.39 7.31
CA ILE A 192 0.80 -0.78 6.83
C ILE A 192 0.67 0.75 6.78
N LEU A 193 -0.44 1.23 6.23
CA LEU A 193 -0.76 2.65 6.17
C LEU A 193 -0.93 3.30 7.55
N ALA A 194 -1.44 2.56 8.54
CA ALA A 194 -1.63 3.02 9.90
C ALA A 194 -0.33 3.09 10.72
N VAL A 195 0.63 2.20 10.42
CA VAL A 195 1.93 2.18 11.11
C VAL A 195 2.98 3.08 10.48
N ALA A 196 2.80 3.52 9.23
CA ALA A 196 3.71 4.43 8.54
C ALA A 196 4.08 5.70 9.34
N PRO A 197 3.15 6.42 10.01
CA PRO A 197 3.50 7.62 10.78
C PRO A 197 4.07 7.32 12.18
N LEU A 198 4.22 6.06 12.58
CA LEU A 198 4.66 5.70 13.93
C LEU A 198 6.18 5.75 14.09
N GLU A 199 6.63 6.15 15.27
CA GLU A 199 8.03 6.00 15.69
C GLU A 199 8.37 4.53 15.99
N VAL A 200 9.66 4.21 16.15
CA VAL A 200 10.14 2.83 16.33
C VAL A 200 9.47 2.16 17.54
N GLU A 201 9.38 2.86 18.67
CA GLU A 201 8.80 2.35 19.91
C GLU A 201 7.31 2.03 19.74
N GLN A 202 6.60 2.89 19.01
CA GLN A 202 5.18 2.73 18.72
C GLN A 202 4.93 1.59 17.74
N PHE A 203 5.75 1.49 16.69
CA PHE A 203 5.74 0.36 15.76
C PHE A 203 5.97 -0.96 16.52
N ASN A 204 6.96 -1.01 17.40
CA ASN A 204 7.24 -2.19 18.22
C ASN A 204 6.08 -2.56 19.15
N ALA A 205 5.38 -1.58 19.70
CA ALA A 205 4.15 -1.82 20.46
C ALA A 205 3.06 -2.47 19.61
N VAL A 206 2.89 -2.04 18.34
CA VAL A 206 1.94 -2.68 17.40
C VAL A 206 2.35 -4.12 17.10
N VAL A 207 3.63 -4.39 16.87
CA VAL A 207 4.14 -5.75 16.65
C VAL A 207 3.89 -6.64 17.86
N ALA A 208 4.16 -6.15 19.07
CA ALA A 208 3.90 -6.88 20.31
C ALA A 208 2.40 -7.19 20.48
N PHE A 209 1.55 -6.20 20.24
CA PHE A 209 0.09 -6.38 20.27
C PHE A 209 -0.35 -7.44 19.24
N ALA A 210 0.14 -7.37 18.00
CA ALA A 210 -0.17 -8.33 16.96
C ALA A 210 0.27 -9.77 17.33
N ALA A 211 1.45 -9.91 17.93
CA ALA A 211 1.95 -11.19 18.42
C ALA A 211 1.08 -11.76 19.56
N GLU A 212 0.57 -10.91 20.45
CA GLU A 212 -0.36 -11.30 21.51
C GLU A 212 -1.68 -11.83 20.93
N GLN A 213 -2.25 -11.16 19.92
CA GLN A 213 -3.46 -11.61 19.24
C GLN A 213 -3.29 -13.01 18.63
N VAL A 214 -2.14 -13.26 17.99
CA VAL A 214 -1.81 -14.58 17.42
C VAL A 214 -1.63 -15.63 18.51
N SER A 215 -1.09 -15.25 19.67
CA SER A 215 -0.87 -16.15 20.81
C SER A 215 -2.18 -16.58 21.45
N LYS A 216 -3.13 -15.66 21.67
CA LYS A 216 -4.48 -15.94 22.19
C LYS A 216 -5.24 -16.97 21.35
N ARG A 217 -4.99 -17.00 20.04
CA ARG A 217 -5.56 -18.01 19.13
C ARG A 217 -5.01 -19.42 19.35
N ARG A 218 -3.76 -19.54 19.80
CA ARG A 218 -3.07 -20.84 19.96
C ARG A 218 -3.37 -21.52 21.29
N GLU A 219 -3.88 -20.79 22.28
CA GLU A 219 -4.31 -21.38 23.55
C GLU A 219 -5.54 -22.26 23.30
N PRO A 220 -5.43 -23.59 23.52
CA PRO A 220 -6.58 -24.46 23.38
C PRO A 220 -7.61 -24.05 24.44
N HIS A 221 -8.87 -23.87 24.03
CA HIS A 221 -10.00 -23.80 24.96
C HIS A 221 -10.16 -25.15 25.65
N TRP A 222 -9.31 -25.43 26.64
CA TRP A 222 -9.58 -26.46 27.63
C TRP A 222 -10.73 -25.93 28.47
N SER A 223 -11.94 -26.24 28.05
CA SER A 223 -13.12 -26.09 28.90
C SER A 223 -12.91 -27.02 30.08
N THR A 224 -12.56 -26.46 31.23
CA THR A 224 -12.58 -27.19 32.50
C THR A 224 -14.03 -27.63 32.71
N PRO A 225 -14.30 -28.93 32.92
CA PRO A 225 -15.65 -29.47 33.10
C PRO A 225 -16.36 -28.90 34.34
#